data_AF-A0A524DU98-F1
#
_entry.id   AF-A0A524DU98-F1
#
_cell.length_a   1.000
_cell.length_b   1.000
_cell.length_c   1.000
_cell.angle_alpha   90.00
_cell.angle_beta   90.00
_cell.angle_gamma   90.00
#
_symmetry.space_group_name_H-M   'P 1'
#
loop_
_entity.id
_entity.type
_entity.pdbx_description
1 polymer ?
#
loop_
_entity_poly.entity_id
_entity_poly.type
_entity_poly.pdbx_seq_one_letter_code
_entity_poly.pdbx_strand_id
1 'polypeptide(L)'
;MLRELRNVLGPELITFEGLTPLFIDFSPRDVVQFFKESVEESVKTGSREFYLVHEDTADEITMNQLYSLAQGIVTLTTSRGKHYLTVKKSSGVDLPYSPIEYVPKTAGPNKSDWQIELNW
;
A
#
# COMPACT_ATOMS: atom_id res chain seq x y z
N MET A 1 11.75 -18.60 3.63
CA MET A 1 10.39 -18.75 4.19
C MET A 1 9.29 -18.03 3.41
N LEU A 2 9.12 -16.69 3.43
CA LEU A 2 8.05 -16.02 2.65
C LEU A 2 8.23 -16.13 1.13
N ARG A 3 9.48 -15.98 0.65
CA ARG A 3 9.86 -16.07 -0.76
C ARG A 3 9.65 -17.48 -1.34
N GLU A 4 9.92 -18.52 -0.56
CA GLU A 4 9.70 -19.90 -0.98
C GLU A 4 8.19 -20.23 -1.07
N LEU A 5 7.38 -19.70 -0.15
CA LEU A 5 5.93 -19.82 -0.20
C LEU A 5 5.32 -19.13 -1.43
N ARG A 6 5.84 -17.95 -1.83
CA ARG A 6 5.39 -17.24 -3.04
C ARG A 6 5.61 -18.07 -4.31
N ASN A 7 6.77 -18.69 -4.44
CA ASN A 7 7.11 -19.49 -5.61
C ASN A 7 6.28 -20.78 -5.72
N VAL A 8 5.82 -21.32 -4.59
CA VAL A 8 5.00 -22.53 -4.56
C VAL A 8 3.53 -22.22 -4.87
N LEU A 9 3.01 -21.09 -4.37
CA LEU A 9 1.58 -20.76 -4.47
C LEU A 9 1.23 -19.90 -5.69
N GLY A 10 2.18 -19.13 -6.23
CA GLY A 10 1.94 -18.19 -7.34
C GLY A 10 0.75 -17.25 -7.12
N PRO A 11 0.61 -16.59 -5.95
CA PRO A 11 -0.59 -15.81 -5.65
C PRO A 11 -0.71 -14.57 -6.55
N GLU A 12 -1.86 -14.39 -7.18
CA GLU A 12 -2.15 -13.21 -8.01
C GLU A 12 -2.26 -11.91 -7.19
N LEU A 13 -2.64 -12.02 -5.91
CA LEU A 13 -2.83 -10.89 -4.99
C LEU A 13 -2.11 -11.14 -3.67
N ILE A 14 -1.29 -10.18 -3.25
CA ILE A 14 -0.62 -10.20 -1.95
C ILE A 14 -0.92 -8.90 -1.22
N THR A 15 -1.38 -9.02 0.02
CA THR A 15 -1.61 -7.88 0.91
C THR A 15 -0.63 -7.95 2.07
N PHE A 16 0.20 -6.92 2.20
CA PHE A 16 1.15 -6.77 3.29
C PHE A 16 0.67 -5.65 4.22
N GLU A 17 0.13 -6.03 5.37
CA GLU A 17 -0.59 -5.13 6.28
C GLU A 17 0.29 -4.12 7.04
N GLY A 18 1.55 -3.95 6.66
CA GLY A 18 2.34 -2.83 7.16
C GLY A 18 3.85 -2.96 6.94
N LEU A 19 4.45 -2.03 6.19
CA LEU A 19 5.87 -1.73 6.31
C LEU A 19 6.17 -1.02 7.64
N THR A 20 5.18 -0.34 8.23
CA THR A 20 5.36 0.44 9.46
C THR A 20 5.93 -0.38 10.63
N PRO A 21 5.40 -1.57 10.96
CA PRO A 21 5.99 -2.40 12.02
C PRO A 21 7.44 -2.82 11.74
N LEU A 22 7.86 -2.95 10.47
CA LEU A 22 9.23 -3.35 10.15
C LEU A 22 10.26 -2.29 10.56
N PHE A 23 9.88 -1.02 10.55
CA PHE A 23 10.75 0.07 11.00
C PHE A 23 11.01 0.06 12.53
N ILE A 24 10.29 -0.77 13.30
CA ILE A 24 10.55 -0.96 14.73
C ILE A 24 11.79 -1.84 14.94
N ASP A 25 11.88 -2.94 14.17
CA ASP A 25 12.88 -3.99 14.38
C ASP A 25 14.06 -3.92 13.39
N PHE A 26 13.91 -3.20 12.27
CA PHE A 26 14.89 -3.16 11.19
C PHE A 26 15.29 -1.73 10.83
N SER A 27 16.51 -1.58 10.30
CA SER A 27 16.98 -0.27 9.84
C SER A 27 16.19 0.19 8.61
N PRO A 28 16.03 1.51 8.40
CA PRO A 28 15.33 2.02 7.22
C PRO A 28 15.87 1.48 5.90
N ARG A 29 17.19 1.31 5.81
CA ARG A 29 17.87 0.73 4.64
C ARG A 29 17.43 -0.71 4.38
N ASP A 30 17.31 -1.53 5.41
CA ASP A 30 16.92 -2.93 5.28
C ASP A 30 15.46 -3.05 4.85
N VAL A 31 14.58 -2.19 5.38
CA VAL A 31 13.17 -2.14 4.99
C VAL A 31 13.01 -1.70 3.53
N VAL A 32 13.76 -0.68 3.09
CA VAL A 32 13.77 -0.25 1.68
C VAL A 32 14.29 -1.35 0.76
N GLN A 33 15.36 -2.05 1.16
CA GLN A 33 15.92 -3.17 0.39
C GLN A 33 14.91 -4.33 0.28
N PHE A 34 14.26 -4.69 1.38
CA PHE A 34 13.18 -5.69 1.39
C PHE A 34 12.02 -5.29 0.46
N PHE A 35 11.58 -4.04 0.51
CA PHE A 35 10.51 -3.55 -0.35
C PHE A 35 10.91 -3.59 -1.82
N LYS A 36 12.13 -3.17 -2.15
CA LYS A 36 12.69 -3.26 -3.50
C LYS A 36 12.69 -4.69 -4.04
N GLU A 37 13.20 -5.64 -3.26
CA GLU A 37 13.21 -7.06 -3.65
C GLU A 37 11.80 -7.59 -3.89
N SER A 38 10.83 -7.16 -3.08
CA SER A 38 9.44 -7.55 -3.26
C SER A 38 8.82 -6.99 -4.54
N VAL A 39 9.10 -5.73 -4.88
CA VAL A 39 8.68 -5.11 -6.14
C VAL A 39 9.31 -5.80 -7.35
N GLU A 40 10.59 -6.16 -7.27
CA GLU A 40 11.25 -6.91 -8.35
C GLU A 40 10.63 -8.29 -8.57
N GLU A 41 10.27 -8.97 -7.48
CA GLU A 41 9.62 -10.28 -7.54
C GLU A 41 8.18 -10.20 -8.05
N SER A 42 7.43 -9.17 -7.66
CA SER A 42 6.06 -8.99 -8.13
C SER A 42 5.99 -8.76 -9.63
N VAL A 43 6.94 -8.00 -10.17
CA VAL A 43 7.08 -7.80 -11.62
C VAL A 43 7.41 -9.10 -12.35
N LYS A 44 8.30 -9.95 -11.80
CA LYS A 44 8.66 -11.24 -12.41
C LYS A 44 7.50 -12.23 -12.42
N THR A 45 6.71 -12.26 -11.35
CA THR A 45 5.62 -13.21 -11.17
C THR A 45 4.28 -12.71 -11.68
N GLY A 46 4.16 -11.40 -11.95
CA GLY A 46 2.91 -10.76 -12.34
C GLY A 46 1.92 -10.57 -11.17
N SER A 47 2.37 -10.72 -9.92
CA SER A 47 1.52 -10.55 -8.74
C SER A 47 1.19 -9.07 -8.50
N ARG A 48 0.00 -8.82 -7.95
CA ARG A 48 -0.43 -7.50 -7.49
C ARG A 48 -0.20 -7.42 -5.99
N GLU A 49 0.66 -6.51 -5.57
CA GLU A 49 1.07 -6.42 -4.17
C GLU A 49 0.71 -5.06 -3.57
N PHE A 50 0.07 -5.08 -2.41
CA PHE A 50 -0.38 -3.89 -1.68
C PHE A 50 0.35 -3.80 -0.35
N TYR A 51 0.94 -2.64 -0.08
CA TYR A 51 1.72 -2.36 1.11
C TYR A 51 1.16 -1.15 1.84
N LEU A 52 0.93 -1.28 3.15
CA LEU A 52 0.50 -0.18 3.99
C LEU A 52 1.72 0.47 4.68
N VAL A 53 1.79 1.79 4.71
CA VAL A 53 2.80 2.53 5.49
C VAL A 53 2.19 3.82 5.99
N HIS A 54 2.43 4.16 7.26
CA HIS A 54 2.09 5.45 7.82
C HIS A 54 3.13 6.48 7.39
N GLU A 55 2.70 7.66 6.92
CA GLU A 55 3.59 8.64 6.29
C GLU A 55 4.72 9.14 7.21
N ASP A 56 4.44 9.24 8.51
CA ASP A 56 5.41 9.70 9.52
C ASP A 56 6.28 8.58 10.12
N THR A 57 6.27 7.36 9.55
CA THR A 57 7.02 6.23 10.14
C THR A 57 8.54 6.43 10.04
N ALA A 58 9.01 7.04 8.96
CA ALA A 58 10.43 7.19 8.67
C ALA A 58 10.72 8.61 8.19
N ASP A 59 12.00 8.96 8.09
CA ASP A 59 12.42 10.24 7.54
C ASP A 59 11.99 10.40 6.07
N GLU A 60 11.89 11.66 5.64
CA GLU A 60 11.43 12.03 4.30
C GLU A 60 12.24 11.35 3.18
N ILE A 61 13.54 11.16 3.36
CA ILE A 61 14.40 10.53 2.36
C ILE A 61 14.01 9.07 2.20
N THR A 62 13.88 8.34 3.31
CA THR A 62 13.43 6.95 3.31
C THR A 62 12.04 6.79 2.69
N MET A 63 11.09 7.64 3.07
CA MET A 63 9.72 7.58 2.52
C MET A 63 9.71 7.84 1.01
N ASN A 64 10.49 8.81 0.54
CA ASN A 64 10.64 9.10 -0.89
C ASN A 64 11.27 7.92 -1.66
N GLN A 65 12.21 7.19 -1.05
CA GLN A 65 12.76 5.97 -1.65
C GLN A 65 11.66 4.92 -1.85
N LEU A 66 10.83 4.65 -0.85
CA LEU A 66 9.69 3.72 -0.98
C LEU A 66 8.72 4.18 -2.09
N TYR A 67 8.35 5.45 -2.11
CA TYR A 67 7.46 6.03 -3.13
C TYR A 67 8.04 5.94 -4.55
N SER A 68 9.34 6.07 -4.70
CA SER A 68 10.01 5.95 -6.00
C SER A 68 9.85 4.55 -6.60
N LEU A 69 9.91 3.52 -5.75
CA LEU A 69 9.83 2.10 -6.12
C LEU A 69 8.40 1.64 -6.42
N ALA A 70 7.39 2.21 -5.74
CA ALA A 70 5.99 1.82 -5.90
C ALA A 70 5.45 2.17 -7.30
N GLN A 71 4.65 1.28 -7.91
CA GLN A 71 3.99 1.56 -9.20
C GLN A 71 2.74 2.43 -9.06
N GLY A 72 2.08 2.38 -7.91
CA GLY A 72 0.94 3.22 -7.57
C GLY A 72 1.01 3.64 -6.11
N ILE A 73 0.55 4.85 -5.82
CA ILE A 73 0.50 5.41 -4.46
C ILE A 73 -0.87 5.99 -4.25
N VAL A 74 -1.54 5.48 -3.22
CA VAL A 74 -2.81 5.98 -2.73
C VAL A 74 -2.60 6.44 -1.29
N THR A 75 -3.00 7.67 -0.98
CA THR A 75 -2.96 8.19 0.38
C THR A 75 -4.37 8.29 0.94
N LEU A 76 -4.52 7.86 2.18
CA LEU A 76 -5.75 7.96 2.94
C LEU A 76 -5.57 9.04 4.00
N THR A 77 -6.41 10.06 3.99
CA THR A 77 -6.36 11.15 4.97
C THR A 77 -7.72 11.34 5.63
N THR A 78 -7.71 11.92 6.83
CA THR A 78 -8.94 12.30 7.54
C THR A 78 -8.90 13.80 7.81
N SER A 79 -9.95 14.52 7.43
CA SER A 79 -10.07 15.96 7.66
C SER A 79 -11.49 16.31 8.07
N ARG A 80 -11.65 17.06 9.17
CA ARG A 80 -12.94 17.48 9.72
C ARG A 80 -13.96 16.33 9.89
N GLY A 81 -13.49 15.14 10.26
CA GLY A 81 -14.33 13.95 10.45
C GLY A 81 -14.75 13.22 9.16
N LYS A 82 -14.22 13.62 8.00
CA LYS A 82 -14.42 12.96 6.71
C LYS A 82 -13.15 12.26 6.25
N HIS A 83 -13.30 11.17 5.51
CA HIS A 83 -12.18 10.41 4.97
C HIS A 83 -12.00 10.68 3.49
N TYR A 84 -10.74 10.78 3.07
CA TYR A 84 -10.38 11.10 1.70
C TYR A 84 -9.34 10.13 1.19
N LEU A 85 -9.50 9.72 -0.07
CA LEU A 85 -8.56 8.93 -0.83
C LEU A 85 -7.98 9.82 -1.92
N THR A 86 -6.66 9.90 -2.00
CA THR A 86 -5.98 10.66 -3.06
C THR A 86 -4.97 9.76 -3.76
N VAL A 87 -5.04 9.70 -5.08
CA VAL A 87 -4.00 9.04 -5.89
C VAL A 87 -2.83 10.02 -6.02
N LYS A 88 -1.66 9.66 -5.50
CA LYS A 88 -0.42 10.45 -5.65
C LYS A 88 0.42 10.01 -6.85
N LYS A 89 0.31 8.75 -7.25
CA LYS A 89 1.05 8.16 -8.37
C LYS A 89 0.24 7.01 -8.96
N SER A 90 0.15 6.96 -10.28
CA SER A 90 -0.37 5.81 -11.02
C SER A 90 0.44 5.57 -12.28
N SER A 91 1.11 4.43 -12.36
CA SER A 91 1.77 3.99 -13.60
C SER A 91 0.76 3.28 -14.51
N GLY A 92 0.64 3.73 -15.76
CA GLY A 92 -0.13 3.03 -16.80
C GLY A 92 -1.64 3.29 -16.82
N VAL A 93 -2.17 4.07 -15.88
CA VAL A 93 -3.58 4.50 -15.85
C VAL A 93 -3.63 5.97 -15.44
N ASP A 94 -4.39 6.77 -16.17
CA ASP A 94 -4.67 8.15 -15.79
C ASP A 94 -5.85 8.16 -14.81
N LEU A 95 -5.59 8.56 -13.56
CA LEU A 95 -6.58 8.64 -12.50
C LEU A 95 -6.67 10.09 -12.01
N PRO A 96 -7.86 10.54 -11.58
CA PRO A 96 -8.00 11.88 -11.02
C PRO A 96 -7.10 12.00 -9.77
N TYR A 97 -6.17 12.94 -9.80
CA TYR A 97 -5.31 13.29 -8.66
C TYR A 97 -6.03 14.13 -7.59
N SER A 98 -7.31 14.42 -7.80
CA SER A 98 -8.17 15.11 -6.83
C SER A 98 -8.55 14.16 -5.69
N PRO A 99 -8.60 14.64 -4.43
CA PRO A 99 -9.09 13.85 -3.31
C PRO A 99 -10.55 13.43 -3.53
N ILE A 100 -10.83 12.15 -3.35
CA ILE A 100 -12.17 11.56 -3.40
C ILE A 100 -12.62 11.32 -1.96
N GLU A 101 -13.73 11.92 -1.56
CA GLU A 101 -14.34 11.62 -0.25
C GLU A 101 -14.88 10.19 -0.27
N TYR A 102 -14.61 9.43 0.78
CA TYR A 102 -15.17 8.09 0.93
C TYR A 102 -15.80 7.89 2.29
N VAL A 103 -16.88 7.11 2.32
CA VAL A 103 -17.56 6.72 3.54
C VAL A 103 -17.36 5.22 3.73
N PRO A 104 -16.60 4.80 4.76
CA PRO A 104 -16.48 3.39 5.08
C PRO A 104 -17.82 2.89 5.64
N LYS A 105 -18.45 1.95 4.95
CA LYS A 105 -19.62 1.22 5.44
C LYS A 105 -19.15 -0.07 6.07
N THR A 106 -18.87 -0.03 7.37
CA THR A 106 -18.49 -1.18 8.20
C THR A 106 -19.70 -1.78 8.93
N ALA A 107 -20.86 -1.78 8.28
CA ALA A 107 -22.09 -2.30 8.85
C ALA A 107 -22.14 -3.83 8.68
N GLY A 108 -21.59 -4.56 9.66
CA GLY A 108 -21.68 -6.02 9.69
C GLY A 108 -20.57 -6.66 10.52
N PRO A 109 -20.83 -7.84 11.14
CA PRO A 109 -19.82 -8.56 11.92
C PRO A 109 -18.70 -9.15 11.04
N ASN A 110 -18.95 -9.37 9.74
CA ASN A 110 -17.98 -9.93 8.81
C ASN A 110 -17.29 -8.82 8.02
N LYS A 111 -15.95 -8.87 7.97
CA LYS A 111 -15.13 -7.93 7.17
C LYS A 111 -15.40 -8.02 5.67
N SER A 112 -15.91 -9.15 5.18
CA SER A 112 -16.31 -9.35 3.77
C SER A 112 -17.43 -8.43 3.33
N ASP A 113 -18.24 -7.97 4.28
CA ASP A 113 -19.44 -7.18 4.02
C ASP A 113 -19.12 -5.67 4.04
N TRP A 114 -17.88 -5.32 4.40
CA TRP A 114 -17.44 -3.94 4.49
C TRP A 114 -17.23 -3.38 3.10
N GLN A 115 -17.72 -2.16 2.88
CA GLN A 115 -17.65 -1.50 1.58
C GLN A 115 -17.15 -0.06 1.73
N ILE A 116 -16.55 0.45 0.66
CA ILE A 116 -16.18 1.87 0.53
C ILE A 116 -17.13 2.47 -0.50
N GLU A 117 -17.94 3.44 -0.07
CA GLU A 117 -18.71 4.26 -1.00
C GLU A 117 -17.92 5.52 -1.35
N LEU A 118 -17.69 5.72 -2.65
CA LEU A 118 -17.02 6.89 -3.18
C LEU A 118 -18.05 7.99 -3.44
N ASN A 119 -17.88 9.14 -2.81
CA ASN A 119 -18.68 10.34 -3.07
C ASN A 119 -17.93 11.21 -4.08
N TRP A 120 -18.36 11.15 -5.34
CA TRP A 120 -17.84 11.93 -6.47
C TRP A 120 -18.47 13.32 -6.53
#